data_AF-A0A4Z0HP05-F1
#
_entry.id   AF-A0A4Z0HP05-F1
#
_cell.length_a   1.000
_cell.length_b   1.000
_cell.length_c   1.000
_cell.angle_alpha   90.00
_cell.angle_beta   90.00
_cell.angle_gamma   90.00
#
_symmetry.space_group_name_H-M   'P 1'
#
loop_
_entity.id
_entity.type
_entity.pdbx_description
1 polymer ?
#
loop_
_entity_poly.entity_id
_entity_poly.type
_entity_poly.pdbx_seq_one_letter_code
_entity_poly.pdbx_strand_id
1 'polypeptide(L)'
;MKCAASPKCQNAAQPGRNRGLCHKHYDLDPQRGYVDPAAARERIALLRQRGVTLAMLETHGLSRYGVRNVQTAERIRRITAMKVMSVPVPADLIPTCADVDATGTARRIQALVAMGWPQSLIAAELGTAQTAVAAMALRKKVTAERAIAVRELFGRWAMSPGPSQVSRTRARSKGWVTILGWNDIDDPDEKPNLGAEEKVSFPDKYQELRYHVGLPNDQIADEMGIELESLERQLQRYGLFKGRAA
;
A
#
# COMPACT_ATOMS: atom_id res chain seq x y z
N MET A 1 24.96 4.14 -52.39
CA MET A 1 24.67 5.53 -52.00
C MET A 1 25.25 5.82 -50.62
N LYS A 2 25.82 7.01 -50.41
CA LYS A 2 26.34 7.44 -49.09
C LYS A 2 25.18 7.76 -48.14
N CYS A 3 25.40 7.59 -46.84
CA CYS A 3 24.40 7.91 -45.82
C CYS A 3 23.99 9.39 -45.86
N ALA A 4 22.69 9.66 -45.85
CA ALA A 4 22.14 11.01 -45.91
C ALA A 4 22.37 11.87 -44.64
N ALA A 5 22.79 11.28 -43.52
CA ALA A 5 23.01 12.01 -42.26
C ALA A 5 24.22 12.95 -42.30
N SER A 6 25.28 12.58 -43.02
CA SER A 6 26.48 13.41 -43.12
C SER A 6 27.31 13.00 -44.34
N PRO A 7 27.85 13.97 -45.11
CA PRO A 7 28.78 13.70 -46.21
C PRO A 7 30.05 12.95 -45.76
N LYS A 8 30.41 13.03 -44.47
CA LYS A 8 31.57 12.37 -43.87
C LYS A 8 31.30 10.94 -43.40
N CYS A 9 30.04 10.48 -43.45
CA CYS A 9 29.72 9.12 -43.03
C CYS A 9 30.24 8.10 -44.04
N GLN A 10 31.13 7.21 -43.59
CA GLN A 10 31.69 6.13 -44.41
C GLN A 10 30.72 4.95 -44.61
N ASN A 11 29.63 4.88 -43.84
CA ASN A 11 28.68 3.76 -43.91
C ASN A 11 27.72 3.88 -45.10
N ALA A 12 27.36 2.74 -45.68
CA ALA A 12 26.37 2.66 -46.75
C ALA A 12 24.97 3.04 -46.27
N ALA A 13 24.24 3.80 -47.09
CA ALA A 13 22.82 4.07 -46.90
C ALA A 13 21.97 2.82 -47.17
N GLN A 14 20.85 2.69 -46.47
CA GLN A 14 19.78 1.74 -46.82
C GLN A 14 18.53 2.54 -47.29
N PRO A 15 18.35 2.75 -48.61
CA PRO A 15 17.31 3.64 -49.15
C PRO A 15 15.89 3.18 -48.86
N GLY A 16 15.64 1.86 -48.96
CA GLY A 16 14.31 1.27 -48.70
C GLY A 16 13.95 1.18 -47.21
N ARG A 17 14.81 0.54 -46.40
CA ARG A 17 14.54 0.31 -44.96
C ARG A 17 14.74 1.56 -44.09
N ASN A 18 15.88 2.24 -44.26
CA ASN A 18 16.28 3.33 -43.36
C ASN A 18 16.16 4.71 -44.04
N ARG A 19 15.39 4.80 -45.14
CA ARG A 19 15.12 6.04 -45.87
C ARG A 19 16.38 6.83 -46.24
N GLY A 20 17.45 6.12 -46.61
CA GLY A 20 18.72 6.73 -47.01
C GLY A 20 19.74 6.91 -45.88
N LEU A 21 19.42 6.51 -44.65
CA LEU A 21 20.36 6.47 -43.53
C LEU A 21 21.09 5.13 -43.44
N CYS A 22 22.29 5.12 -42.89
CA CYS A 22 22.94 3.88 -42.46
C CYS A 22 22.30 3.38 -41.16
N HIS A 23 22.52 2.12 -40.78
CA HIS A 23 21.93 1.55 -39.56
C HIS A 23 22.21 2.38 -38.30
N LYS A 24 23.48 2.79 -38.09
CA LYS A 24 23.87 3.58 -36.92
C LYS A 24 23.19 4.95 -36.87
N HIS A 25 23.12 5.68 -37.98
CA HIS A 25 22.45 6.99 -38.01
C HIS A 25 20.93 6.88 -37.95
N TYR A 26 20.35 5.83 -38.50
CA TYR A 26 18.92 5.56 -38.33
C TYR A 26 18.59 5.27 -36.87
N ASP A 27 19.39 4.41 -36.22
CA ASP A 27 19.22 4.11 -34.82
C ASP A 27 19.46 5.33 -33.93
N LEU A 28 20.29 6.30 -34.32
CA LEU A 28 20.51 7.57 -33.60
C LEU A 28 19.49 8.67 -33.95
N ASP A 29 18.62 8.46 -34.94
CA ASP A 29 17.61 9.43 -35.35
C ASP A 29 16.59 9.68 -34.21
N PRO A 30 16.38 10.92 -33.76
CA PRO A 30 15.44 11.24 -32.68
C PRO A 30 14.00 10.81 -32.94
N GLN A 31 13.56 10.81 -34.20
CA GLN A 31 12.19 10.52 -34.58
C GLN A 31 11.97 9.05 -34.96
N ARG A 32 12.99 8.39 -35.53
CA ARG A 32 12.88 7.10 -36.23
C ARG A 32 13.65 5.98 -35.58
N GLY A 33 14.69 6.28 -34.81
CA GLY A 33 15.52 5.27 -34.16
C GLY A 33 14.74 4.45 -33.14
N TYR A 34 15.23 3.24 -32.86
CA TYR A 34 14.63 2.32 -31.91
C TYR A 34 15.47 2.20 -30.64
N VAL A 35 14.80 2.19 -29.49
CA VAL A 35 15.41 2.07 -28.16
C VAL A 35 14.77 0.93 -27.37
N ASP A 36 15.48 0.47 -26.34
CA ASP A 36 14.95 -0.46 -25.35
C ASP A 36 13.78 0.19 -24.58
N PRO A 37 12.62 -0.49 -24.45
CA PRO A 37 11.48 0.02 -23.71
C PRO A 37 11.61 0.00 -22.17
N ALA A 38 12.64 -0.61 -21.57
CA ALA A 38 12.73 -0.82 -20.11
C ALA A 38 12.41 0.44 -19.29
N ALA A 39 13.14 1.54 -19.50
CA ALA A 39 12.92 2.79 -18.77
C ALA A 39 11.52 3.40 -19.04
N ALA A 40 10.99 3.24 -20.25
CA ALA A 40 9.64 3.71 -20.58
C ALA A 40 8.55 2.87 -19.89
N ARG A 41 8.78 1.57 -19.70
CA ARG A 41 7.87 0.68 -18.95
C ARG A 41 7.82 1.06 -17.48
N GLU A 42 8.99 1.25 -16.85
CA GLU A 42 9.10 1.73 -15.47
C GLU A 42 8.41 3.08 -15.29
N ARG A 43 8.64 4.02 -16.22
CA ARG A 43 7.99 5.32 -16.21
C ARG A 43 6.46 5.22 -16.29
N ILE A 44 5.93 4.39 -17.18
CA ILE A 44 4.47 4.16 -17.27
C ILE A 44 3.93 3.49 -16.01
N ALA A 45 4.65 2.54 -15.41
CA ALA A 45 4.25 1.90 -14.16
C ALA A 45 4.17 2.92 -13.02
N LEU A 46 5.17 3.78 -12.88
CA LEU A 46 5.19 4.87 -11.91
C LEU A 46 4.03 5.86 -12.13
N LEU A 47 3.79 6.28 -13.37
CA LEU A 47 2.66 7.17 -13.69
C LEU A 47 1.32 6.54 -13.29
N ARG A 48 1.14 5.24 -13.58
CA ARG A 48 -0.08 4.51 -13.15
C ARG A 48 -0.21 4.45 -11.64
N GLN A 49 0.88 4.19 -10.91
CA GLN A 49 0.88 4.20 -9.43
C GLN A 49 0.53 5.57 -8.85
N ARG A 50 0.80 6.66 -9.58
CA ARG A 50 0.40 8.03 -9.21
C ARG A 50 -1.02 8.41 -9.69
N GLY A 51 -1.79 7.46 -10.21
CA GLY A 51 -3.16 7.68 -10.65
C GLY A 51 -3.29 8.38 -12.01
N VAL A 52 -2.22 8.43 -12.80
CA VAL A 52 -2.27 9.01 -14.15
C VAL A 52 -3.07 8.09 -15.08
N THR A 53 -4.14 8.62 -15.65
CA THR A 53 -5.04 7.87 -16.53
C THR A 53 -4.51 7.82 -17.96
N LEU A 54 -5.07 6.90 -18.76
CA LEU A 54 -4.76 6.84 -20.19
C LEU A 54 -5.19 8.11 -20.94
N ALA A 55 -6.31 8.72 -20.55
CA ALA A 55 -6.76 9.99 -21.12
C ALA A 55 -5.75 11.12 -20.88
N MET A 56 -5.11 11.15 -19.70
CA MET A 56 -4.02 12.09 -19.42
C MET A 56 -2.77 11.81 -20.26
N LEU A 57 -2.45 10.54 -20.53
CA LEU A 57 -1.33 10.22 -21.42
C LEU A 57 -1.62 10.63 -22.88
N GLU A 58 -2.88 10.56 -23.30
CA GLU A 58 -3.31 10.96 -24.64
C GLU A 58 -3.11 12.45 -24.91
N THR A 59 -3.24 13.33 -23.90
CA THR A 59 -2.93 14.77 -24.05
C THR A 59 -1.44 15.01 -24.34
N HIS A 60 -0.57 14.09 -23.94
CA HIS A 60 0.86 14.09 -24.29
C HIS A 60 1.17 13.32 -25.59
N GLY A 61 0.14 12.97 -26.37
CA GLY A 61 0.30 12.29 -27.66
C GLY A 61 0.69 10.82 -27.55
N LEU A 62 0.38 10.16 -26.43
CA LEU A 62 0.50 8.71 -26.21
C LEU A 62 -0.89 8.05 -26.31
N SER A 63 -1.17 7.42 -27.44
CA SER A 63 -2.42 6.68 -27.62
C SER A 63 -2.46 5.38 -26.81
N ARG A 64 -3.66 4.81 -26.63
CA ARG A 64 -3.86 3.47 -26.05
C ARG A 64 -2.94 2.41 -26.69
N TYR A 65 -2.82 2.43 -28.02
CA TYR A 65 -1.92 1.55 -28.74
C TYR A 65 -0.45 1.85 -28.43
N GLY A 66 -0.06 3.12 -28.38
CA GLY A 66 1.32 3.50 -28.02
C GLY A 66 1.73 3.02 -26.63
N VAL A 67 0.87 3.20 -25.63
CA VAL A 67 1.07 2.71 -24.27
C VAL A 67 1.17 1.18 -24.24
N ARG A 68 0.26 0.47 -24.92
CA ARG A 68 0.31 -0.99 -25.04
C ARG A 68 1.61 -1.45 -25.70
N ASN A 69 2.03 -0.79 -26.77
CA ASN A 69 3.24 -1.13 -27.51
C ASN A 69 4.50 -0.98 -26.65
N VAL A 70 4.58 0.05 -25.79
CA VAL A 70 5.68 0.17 -24.81
C VAL A 70 5.75 -1.03 -23.87
N GLN A 71 4.60 -1.58 -23.48
CA GLN A 71 4.55 -2.72 -22.56
C GLN A 71 4.91 -4.05 -23.21
N THR A 72 4.60 -4.24 -24.49
CA THR A 72 4.70 -5.56 -25.15
C THR A 72 5.82 -5.70 -26.17
N ALA A 73 6.24 -4.61 -26.83
CA ALA A 73 7.23 -4.69 -27.90
C ALA A 73 8.65 -4.90 -27.36
N GLU A 74 9.51 -5.58 -28.11
CA GLU A 74 10.93 -5.75 -27.80
C GLU A 74 11.71 -4.43 -27.92
N ARG A 75 11.35 -3.60 -28.91
CA ARG A 75 11.92 -2.26 -29.13
C ARG A 75 10.83 -1.26 -29.45
N ILE A 76 11.00 -0.02 -29.02
CA ILE A 76 10.08 1.10 -29.30
C ILE A 76 10.77 2.21 -30.07
N ARG A 77 9.98 3.05 -30.76
CA ARG A 77 10.54 4.25 -31.37
C ARG A 77 11.03 5.22 -30.30
N ARG A 78 12.16 5.88 -30.55
CA ARG A 78 12.74 6.88 -29.65
C ARG A 78 11.77 8.02 -29.35
N ILE A 79 11.01 8.47 -30.34
CA ILE A 79 9.96 9.48 -30.14
C ILE A 79 8.89 9.04 -29.13
N THR A 80 8.55 7.74 -29.10
CA THR A 80 7.61 7.20 -28.11
C THR A 80 8.23 7.22 -26.71
N ALA A 81 9.49 6.79 -26.58
CA ALA A 81 10.21 6.86 -25.31
C ALA A 81 10.31 8.31 -24.79
N MET A 82 10.64 9.27 -25.66
CA MET A 82 10.70 10.70 -25.31
C MET A 82 9.35 11.22 -24.82
N LYS A 83 8.24 10.88 -25.50
CA LYS A 83 6.89 11.24 -25.06
C LYS A 83 6.58 10.72 -23.66
N VAL A 84 6.88 9.43 -23.39
CA VAL A 84 6.68 8.83 -22.07
C VAL A 84 7.48 9.55 -20.99
N MET A 85 8.76 9.87 -21.27
CA MET A 85 9.62 10.58 -20.32
C MET A 85 9.20 12.04 -20.10
N SER A 86 8.58 12.68 -21.10
CA SER A 86 8.09 14.06 -20.98
C SER A 86 6.83 14.21 -20.14
N VAL A 87 6.09 13.11 -19.86
CA VAL A 87 4.91 13.18 -19.00
C VAL A 87 5.38 13.49 -17.58
N PRO A 88 4.90 14.59 -16.95
CA PRO A 88 5.22 14.90 -15.56
C PRO A 88 4.76 13.78 -14.64
N VAL A 89 5.62 13.37 -13.69
CA VAL A 89 5.22 12.45 -12.61
C VAL A 89 4.69 13.29 -11.46
N PRO A 90 3.42 13.09 -11.07
CA PRO A 90 2.86 13.75 -9.89
C PRO A 90 3.64 13.37 -8.63
N ALA A 91 3.80 14.33 -7.71
CA ALA A 91 4.49 14.09 -6.44
C ALA A 91 3.71 13.12 -5.53
N ASP A 92 2.38 13.24 -5.53
CA ASP A 92 1.47 12.33 -4.81
C ASP A 92 0.40 11.78 -5.77
N LEU A 93 -0.45 10.89 -5.26
CA LEU A 93 -1.55 10.27 -5.95
C LEU A 93 -2.61 11.31 -6.38
N ILE A 94 -3.01 11.28 -7.65
CA ILE A 94 -4.08 12.16 -8.17
C ILE A 94 -5.44 11.46 -8.00
N PRO A 95 -6.51 12.16 -7.56
CA PRO A 95 -7.85 11.59 -7.41
C PRO A 95 -8.50 11.33 -8.77
N THR A 96 -8.23 10.15 -9.33
CA THR A 96 -8.82 9.69 -10.60
C THR A 96 -9.44 8.30 -10.45
N CYS A 97 -10.18 7.87 -11.47
CA CYS A 97 -10.67 6.51 -11.60
C CYS A 97 -9.58 5.50 -12.08
N ALA A 98 -8.30 5.88 -12.10
CA ALA A 98 -7.22 4.95 -12.45
C ALA A 98 -7.06 3.87 -11.37
N ASP A 99 -6.93 2.62 -11.79
CA ASP A 99 -6.57 1.53 -10.89
C ASP A 99 -5.13 1.68 -10.39
N VAL A 100 -4.96 1.70 -9.07
CA VAL A 100 -3.68 1.68 -8.37
C VAL A 100 -3.56 0.46 -7.47
N ASP A 101 -2.34 0.22 -6.98
CA ASP A 101 -2.11 -0.85 -6.02
C ASP A 101 -2.94 -0.62 -4.75
N ALA A 102 -3.65 -1.67 -4.32
CA ALA A 102 -4.53 -1.57 -3.18
C ALA A 102 -3.89 -1.95 -1.85
N THR A 103 -2.61 -2.34 -1.81
CA THR A 103 -1.96 -2.88 -0.60
C THR A 103 -2.09 -1.92 0.58
N GLY A 104 -1.69 -0.66 0.40
CA GLY A 104 -1.85 0.37 1.41
C GLY A 104 -3.30 0.65 1.79
N THR A 105 -4.22 0.63 0.82
CA THR A 105 -5.66 0.83 1.07
C THR A 105 -6.26 -0.32 1.88
N ALA A 106 -5.94 -1.55 1.48
CA ALA A 106 -6.42 -2.77 2.09
C ALA A 106 -5.94 -2.84 3.54
N ARG A 107 -4.64 -2.65 3.78
CA ARG A 107 -4.05 -2.66 5.13
C ARG A 107 -4.64 -1.57 6.02
N ARG A 108 -4.87 -0.35 5.53
CA ARG A 108 -5.55 0.71 6.30
C ARG A 108 -6.97 0.32 6.72
N ILE A 109 -7.77 -0.23 5.81
CA ILE A 109 -9.12 -0.71 6.15
C ILE A 109 -9.05 -1.84 7.18
N GLN A 110 -8.15 -2.81 6.98
CA GLN A 110 -7.95 -3.91 7.92
C GLN A 110 -7.54 -3.40 9.32
N ALA A 111 -6.63 -2.44 9.37
CA ALA A 111 -6.19 -1.80 10.60
C ALA A 111 -7.31 -1.04 11.30
N LEU A 112 -8.14 -0.29 10.57
CA LEU A 112 -9.33 0.36 11.15
C LEU A 112 -10.28 -0.67 11.78
N VAL A 113 -10.52 -1.79 11.10
CA VAL A 113 -11.35 -2.88 11.65
C VAL A 113 -10.69 -3.51 12.89
N ALA A 114 -9.37 -3.69 12.88
CA ALA A 114 -8.60 -4.17 14.03
C ALA A 114 -8.63 -3.22 15.23
N MET A 115 -8.73 -1.91 14.98
CA MET A 115 -8.93 -0.89 16.02
C MET A 115 -10.39 -0.81 16.51
N GLY A 116 -11.32 -1.51 15.85
CA GLY A 116 -12.72 -1.61 16.26
C GLY A 116 -13.68 -0.75 15.44
N TRP A 117 -13.27 -0.20 14.30
CA TRP A 117 -14.14 0.52 13.39
C TRP A 117 -14.90 -0.47 12.49
N PRO A 118 -16.23 -0.58 12.61
CA PRO A 118 -17.00 -1.50 11.79
C PRO A 118 -17.00 -1.05 10.33
N GLN A 119 -16.95 -2.02 9.41
CA GLN A 119 -16.95 -1.74 7.97
C GLN A 119 -18.19 -0.96 7.50
N SER A 120 -19.31 -1.04 8.22
CA SER A 120 -20.52 -0.25 7.94
C SER A 120 -20.30 1.25 8.20
N LEU A 121 -19.60 1.62 9.28
CA LEU A 121 -19.27 3.03 9.56
C LEU A 121 -18.22 3.55 8.58
N ILE A 122 -17.20 2.74 8.26
CA ILE A 122 -16.23 3.07 7.20
C ILE A 122 -16.97 3.32 5.87
N ALA A 123 -17.95 2.48 5.55
CA ALA A 123 -18.72 2.61 4.32
C ALA A 123 -19.59 3.87 4.30
N ALA A 124 -20.26 4.18 5.41
CA ALA A 124 -21.07 5.39 5.55
C ALA A 124 -20.21 6.65 5.36
N GLU A 125 -19.03 6.71 5.99
CA GLU A 125 -18.10 7.83 5.90
C GLU A 125 -17.52 8.00 4.49
N LEU A 126 -17.30 6.90 3.77
CA LEU A 126 -16.83 6.91 2.38
C LEU A 126 -17.95 7.04 1.33
N GLY A 127 -19.21 7.19 1.76
CA GLY A 127 -20.37 7.25 0.86
C GLY A 127 -20.47 6.03 -0.06
N THR A 128 -20.23 4.83 0.46
CA THR A 128 -20.21 3.58 -0.33
C THR A 128 -20.92 2.42 0.38
N ALA A 129 -21.02 1.28 -0.28
CA ALA A 129 -21.59 0.08 0.30
C ALA A 129 -20.56 -0.65 1.19
N GLN A 130 -21.02 -1.28 2.27
CA GLN A 130 -20.17 -2.11 3.13
C GLN A 130 -19.47 -3.24 2.35
N THR A 131 -20.15 -3.80 1.33
CA THR A 131 -19.57 -4.80 0.43
C THR A 131 -18.39 -4.25 -0.37
N ALA A 132 -18.42 -2.97 -0.76
CA ALA A 132 -17.30 -2.31 -1.43
C ALA A 132 -16.09 -2.15 -0.49
N VAL A 133 -16.32 -1.77 0.78
CA VAL A 133 -15.26 -1.71 1.80
C VAL A 133 -14.64 -3.08 2.04
N ALA A 134 -15.47 -4.12 2.17
CA ALA A 134 -14.99 -5.49 2.31
C ALA A 134 -14.17 -5.95 1.09
N ALA A 135 -14.56 -5.54 -0.12
CA ALA A 135 -13.80 -5.81 -1.33
C ALA A 135 -12.46 -5.05 -1.38
N MET A 136 -12.45 -3.76 -1.01
CA MET A 136 -11.22 -2.95 -0.96
C MET A 136 -10.20 -3.52 0.05
N ALA A 137 -10.68 -4.13 1.13
CA ALA A 137 -9.81 -4.78 2.12
C ALA A 137 -9.10 -6.05 1.60
N LEU A 138 -9.47 -6.58 0.43
CA LEU A 138 -8.98 -7.88 -0.08
C LEU A 138 -8.48 -7.84 -1.53
N ARG A 139 -8.87 -6.85 -2.33
CA ARG A 139 -8.48 -6.74 -3.73
C ARG A 139 -7.05 -6.22 -3.87
N LYS A 140 -6.43 -6.55 -5.00
CA LYS A 140 -5.09 -6.05 -5.38
C LYS A 140 -5.11 -4.66 -6.03
N LYS A 141 -6.30 -4.19 -6.44
CA LYS A 141 -6.48 -2.92 -7.13
C LYS A 141 -7.68 -2.17 -6.59
N VAL A 142 -7.54 -0.86 -6.55
CA VAL A 142 -8.56 0.11 -6.14
C VAL A 142 -8.38 1.37 -6.98
N THR A 143 -9.41 2.19 -7.14
CA THR A 143 -9.24 3.47 -7.83
C THR A 143 -8.41 4.44 -6.98
N ALA A 144 -7.63 5.31 -7.63
CA ALA A 144 -6.82 6.32 -6.98
C ALA A 144 -7.65 7.22 -6.04
N GLU A 145 -8.83 7.65 -6.49
CA GLU A 145 -9.79 8.41 -5.68
C GLU A 145 -10.17 7.68 -4.38
N ARG A 146 -10.46 6.37 -4.46
CA ARG A 146 -10.82 5.56 -3.28
C ARG A 146 -9.64 5.35 -2.35
N ALA A 147 -8.43 5.17 -2.90
CA ALA A 147 -7.21 5.07 -2.10
C ALA A 147 -6.94 6.36 -1.31
N ILE A 148 -7.14 7.54 -1.94
CA ILE A 148 -7.03 8.85 -1.26
C ILE A 148 -8.08 8.97 -0.15
N ALA A 149 -9.35 8.70 -0.46
CA ALA A 149 -10.43 8.81 0.53
C ALA A 149 -10.20 7.89 1.75
N VAL A 150 -9.70 6.68 1.53
CA VAL A 150 -9.33 5.76 2.62
C VAL A 150 -8.11 6.27 3.39
N ARG A 151 -7.10 6.83 2.72
CA ARG A 151 -5.91 7.43 3.38
C ARG A 151 -6.32 8.58 4.30
N GLU A 152 -7.20 9.47 3.83
CA GLU A 152 -7.72 10.59 4.61
C GLU A 152 -8.57 10.14 5.80
N LEU A 153 -9.48 9.19 5.58
CA LEU A 153 -10.27 8.58 6.64
C LEU A 153 -9.37 7.94 7.70
N PHE A 154 -8.37 7.18 7.26
CA PHE A 154 -7.41 6.54 8.13
C PHE A 154 -6.67 7.58 8.99
N GLY A 155 -6.17 8.66 8.39
CA GLY A 155 -5.47 9.73 9.11
C GLY A 155 -6.32 10.37 10.22
N ARG A 156 -7.64 10.46 10.02
CA ARG A 156 -8.57 10.98 11.04
C ARG A 156 -8.85 9.99 12.17
N TRP A 157 -8.96 8.70 11.86
CA TRP A 157 -9.46 7.69 12.80
C TRP A 157 -8.37 6.83 13.45
N ALA A 158 -7.15 6.83 12.91
CA ALA A 158 -6.08 5.94 13.38
C ALA A 158 -5.62 6.19 14.82
N MET A 159 -5.86 7.40 15.36
CA MET A 159 -5.51 7.78 16.73
C MET A 159 -6.60 7.46 17.76
N SER A 160 -7.75 6.94 17.31
CA SER A 160 -8.90 6.69 18.18
C SER A 160 -9.39 5.25 18.06
N PRO A 161 -9.62 4.54 19.18
CA PRO A 161 -10.20 3.21 19.12
C PRO A 161 -11.64 3.29 18.60
N GLY A 162 -12.01 2.36 17.74
CA GLY A 162 -13.38 2.26 17.25
C GLY A 162 -14.33 1.65 18.29
N PRO A 163 -15.63 1.85 18.14
CA PRO A 163 -16.61 1.51 19.17
C PRO A 163 -16.94 0.00 19.26
N SER A 164 -16.54 -0.81 18.28
CA SER A 164 -17.05 -2.18 18.12
C SER A 164 -16.05 -3.25 18.56
N GLN A 165 -16.33 -3.92 19.69
CA GLN A 165 -15.57 -5.11 20.12
C GLN A 165 -15.70 -6.27 19.13
N VAL A 166 -16.89 -6.45 18.53
CA VAL A 166 -17.14 -7.48 17.51
C VAL A 166 -16.21 -7.30 16.31
N SER A 167 -15.96 -6.05 15.90
CA SER A 167 -15.03 -5.75 14.80
C SER A 167 -13.59 -6.11 15.15
N ARG A 168 -13.15 -5.83 16.38
CA ARG A 168 -11.83 -6.25 16.88
C ARG A 168 -11.67 -7.76 16.88
N THR A 169 -12.66 -8.49 17.40
CA THR A 169 -12.64 -9.96 17.42
C THR A 169 -12.59 -10.53 15.99
N ARG A 170 -13.37 -9.96 15.06
CA ARG A 170 -13.36 -10.37 13.65
C ARG A 170 -12.04 -10.07 12.94
N ALA A 171 -11.38 -8.96 13.26
CA ALA A 171 -10.05 -8.67 12.74
C ALA A 171 -9.01 -9.68 13.23
N ARG A 172 -9.02 -9.99 14.53
CA ARG A 172 -8.11 -10.99 15.12
C ARG A 172 -8.28 -12.36 14.46
N SER A 173 -9.52 -12.83 14.27
CA SER A 173 -9.74 -14.13 13.60
C SER A 173 -9.29 -14.17 12.14
N LYS A 174 -9.09 -13.00 11.51
CA LYS A 174 -8.54 -12.86 10.16
C LYS A 174 -7.05 -12.56 10.13
N GLY A 175 -6.38 -12.47 11.29
CA GLY A 175 -4.98 -12.07 11.38
C GLY A 175 -4.73 -10.61 10.99
N TRP A 176 -5.74 -9.75 11.08
CA TRP A 176 -5.58 -8.31 10.81
C TRP A 176 -5.04 -7.61 12.04
N VAL A 177 -3.94 -6.87 11.87
CA VAL A 177 -3.29 -6.09 12.93
C VAL A 177 -3.69 -4.61 12.88
N THR A 178 -3.49 -3.91 13.99
CA THR A 178 -3.63 -2.45 14.05
C THR A 178 -2.46 -1.75 13.36
N ILE A 179 -2.49 -0.41 13.31
CA ILE A 179 -1.39 0.38 12.72
C ILE A 179 -0.04 0.15 13.41
N LEU A 180 -0.03 -0.18 14.70
CA LEU A 180 1.19 -0.45 15.46
C LEU A 180 1.92 -1.71 14.99
N GLY A 181 1.26 -2.58 14.23
CA GLY A 181 1.90 -3.73 13.60
C GLY A 181 2.68 -3.38 12.33
N TRP A 182 2.69 -2.13 11.88
CA TRP A 182 3.33 -1.69 10.64
C TRP A 182 4.33 -0.56 10.92
N ASN A 183 5.50 -0.62 10.27
CA ASN A 183 6.47 0.48 10.19
C ASN A 183 6.16 1.37 8.96
N ASP A 184 6.01 0.75 7.79
CA ASP A 184 5.51 1.35 6.56
C ASP A 184 4.36 0.51 6.01
N ILE A 185 3.13 0.97 6.30
CA ILE A 185 1.91 0.29 5.86
C ILE A 185 1.78 0.21 4.32
N ASP A 186 2.49 1.05 3.58
CA ASP A 186 2.45 1.10 2.11
C ASP A 186 3.52 0.22 1.44
N ASP A 187 4.53 -0.25 2.16
CA ASP A 187 5.58 -1.12 1.61
C ASP A 187 5.02 -2.51 1.29
N PRO A 188 4.92 -2.92 0.01
CA PRO A 188 4.35 -4.22 -0.36
C PRO A 188 5.11 -5.42 0.20
N ASP A 189 6.41 -5.28 0.46
CA ASP A 189 7.27 -6.36 0.95
C ASP A 189 7.28 -6.45 2.49
N GLU A 190 6.75 -5.43 3.17
CA GLU A 190 6.61 -5.44 4.63
C GLU A 190 5.59 -6.48 5.09
N LYS A 191 5.92 -7.18 6.17
CA LYS A 191 5.02 -8.07 6.90
C LYS A 191 4.67 -7.47 8.24
N PRO A 192 3.40 -7.55 8.68
CA PRO A 192 2.99 -6.97 9.94
C PRO A 192 3.67 -7.69 11.10
N ASN A 193 4.12 -6.92 12.09
CA ASN A 193 4.46 -7.45 13.39
C ASN A 193 3.17 -7.88 14.09
N LEU A 194 2.98 -9.19 14.24
CA LEU A 194 1.81 -9.76 14.91
C LEU A 194 1.85 -9.60 16.44
N GLY A 195 2.97 -9.12 16.99
CA GLY A 195 3.29 -9.27 18.39
C GLY A 195 3.62 -10.73 18.72
N ALA A 196 4.37 -10.96 19.79
CA ALA A 196 4.39 -12.28 20.39
C ALA A 196 2.98 -12.57 20.93
N GLU A 197 2.38 -13.71 20.61
CA GLU A 197 1.26 -14.25 21.38
C GLU A 197 1.74 -14.71 22.77
N GLU A 198 2.57 -13.93 23.45
CA GLU A 198 2.74 -14.11 24.88
C GLU A 198 1.42 -13.70 25.51
N LYS A 199 0.55 -14.69 25.71
CA LYS A 199 -0.39 -14.64 26.82
C LYS A 199 0.47 -14.46 28.05
N VAL A 200 0.71 -13.20 28.43
CA VAL A 200 1.41 -12.85 29.66
C VAL A 200 0.75 -13.70 30.74
N SER A 201 1.55 -14.59 31.33
CA SER A 201 0.98 -15.57 32.23
C SER A 201 0.32 -14.81 33.39
N PHE A 202 -0.72 -15.39 33.99
CA PHE A 202 -1.35 -14.75 35.15
C PHE A 202 -0.30 -14.29 36.19
N PRO A 203 0.71 -15.11 36.56
CA PRO A 203 1.82 -14.68 37.41
C PRO A 203 2.53 -13.42 36.95
N ASP A 204 2.92 -13.36 35.67
CA ASP A 204 3.70 -12.23 35.14
C ASP A 204 2.86 -10.94 35.16
N LYS A 205 1.59 -11.04 34.74
CA LYS A 205 0.66 -9.91 34.72
C LYS A 205 0.37 -9.41 36.15
N TYR A 206 0.20 -10.31 37.11
CA TYR A 206 0.02 -9.95 38.51
C TYR A 206 1.28 -9.27 39.08
N GLN A 207 2.47 -9.82 38.82
CA GLN A 207 3.72 -9.26 39.31
C GLN A 207 4.01 -7.87 38.74
N GLU A 208 3.69 -7.64 37.46
CA GLU A 208 3.80 -6.33 36.84
C GLU A 208 2.90 -5.30 37.56
N LEU A 209 1.61 -5.60 37.72
CA LEU A 209 0.68 -4.70 38.40
C LEU A 209 1.05 -4.48 39.87
N ARG A 210 1.55 -5.53 40.55
CA ARG A 210 1.90 -5.45 41.97
C ARG A 210 3.23 -4.75 42.25
N TYR A 211 4.27 -5.01 41.46
CA TYR A 211 5.64 -4.57 41.75
C TYR A 211 6.14 -3.46 40.83
N HIS A 212 5.67 -3.40 39.58
CA HIS A 212 6.05 -2.32 38.65
C HIS A 212 5.09 -1.14 38.70
N VAL A 213 3.77 -1.40 38.74
CA VAL A 213 2.75 -0.34 38.88
C VAL A 213 2.49 -0.01 40.35
N GLY A 214 2.63 -0.98 41.26
CA GLY A 214 2.49 -0.78 42.70
C GLY A 214 1.06 -0.86 43.22
N LEU A 215 0.15 -1.49 42.47
CA LEU A 215 -1.26 -1.54 42.83
C LEU A 215 -1.53 -2.52 44.00
N PRO A 216 -2.49 -2.20 44.88
CA PRO A 216 -3.04 -3.14 45.84
C PRO A 216 -3.99 -4.16 45.17
N ASN A 217 -4.21 -5.32 45.81
CA ASN A 217 -4.89 -6.46 45.19
C ASN A 217 -6.33 -6.18 44.74
N ASP A 218 -7.04 -5.29 45.44
CA ASP A 218 -8.37 -4.79 45.05
C ASP A 218 -8.32 -4.04 43.71
N GLN A 219 -7.40 -3.09 43.56
CA GLN A 219 -7.22 -2.34 42.31
C GLN A 219 -6.70 -3.22 41.18
N ILE A 220 -5.88 -4.23 41.50
CA ILE A 220 -5.44 -5.25 40.53
C ILE A 220 -6.63 -6.08 40.04
N ALA A 221 -7.54 -6.47 40.94
CA ALA A 221 -8.74 -7.24 40.59
C ALA A 221 -9.63 -6.44 39.63
N ASP A 222 -9.84 -5.15 39.92
CA ASP A 222 -10.59 -4.22 39.06
C ASP A 222 -9.93 -4.07 37.68
N GLU A 223 -8.62 -3.84 37.62
CA GLU A 223 -7.87 -3.68 36.36
C GLU A 223 -7.86 -4.97 35.53
N MET A 224 -7.86 -6.12 36.20
CA MET A 224 -7.97 -7.43 35.54
C MET A 224 -9.42 -7.80 35.19
N GLY A 225 -10.41 -7.02 35.64
CA GLY A 225 -11.84 -7.25 35.41
C GLY A 225 -12.36 -8.53 36.08
N ILE A 226 -11.82 -8.88 37.25
CA ILE A 226 -12.20 -10.07 38.03
C ILE A 226 -12.54 -9.68 39.47
N GLU A 227 -13.38 -10.49 40.12
CA GLU A 227 -13.66 -10.33 41.56
C GLU A 227 -12.40 -10.57 42.40
N LEU A 228 -12.23 -9.84 43.50
CA LEU A 228 -11.09 -9.96 44.42
C LEU A 228 -10.91 -11.40 44.91
N GLU A 229 -12.00 -12.10 45.24
CA GLU A 229 -11.94 -13.51 45.66
C GLU A 229 -11.40 -14.43 44.54
N SER A 230 -11.69 -14.10 43.28
CA SER A 230 -11.20 -14.85 42.13
C SER A 230 -9.70 -14.63 41.93
N LEU A 231 -9.22 -13.39 42.14
CA LEU A 231 -7.80 -13.05 42.16
C LEU A 231 -7.08 -13.81 43.30
N GLU A 232 -7.62 -13.79 44.51
CA GLU A 232 -7.05 -14.49 45.67
C GLU A 232 -6.93 -16.01 45.41
N ARG A 233 -7.94 -16.65 44.80
CA ARG A 233 -7.89 -18.07 44.40
C ARG A 233 -6.82 -18.35 43.34
N GLN A 234 -6.64 -17.46 42.37
CA GLN A 234 -5.58 -17.60 41.38
C GLN A 234 -4.20 -17.43 42.02
N LEU A 235 -4.02 -16.46 42.92
CA LEU A 235 -2.78 -16.29 43.69
C LEU A 235 -2.44 -17.53 44.53
N GLN A 236 -3.43 -18.18 45.14
CA GLN A 236 -3.23 -19.44 45.85
C GLN A 236 -2.79 -20.57 44.91
N ARG A 237 -3.41 -20.69 43.73
CA ARG A 237 -3.05 -21.71 42.73
C ARG A 237 -1.61 -21.58 42.24
N TYR A 238 -1.11 -20.36 42.11
CA TYR A 238 0.25 -20.06 41.67
C TYR A 238 1.26 -19.87 42.83
N GLY A 239 0.85 -20.05 44.09
CA GLY A 239 1.73 -19.90 45.25
C GLY A 239 2.20 -18.47 45.54
N LEU A 240 1.49 -17.46 45.01
CA LEU A 240 1.81 -16.04 45.14
C LEU A 240 0.99 -15.33 46.23
N PHE A 241 0.12 -16.04 46.93
CA PHE A 241 -0.74 -15.49 47.97
C PHE A 241 0.07 -15.18 49.25
N LYS A 242 0.17 -13.90 49.61
CA LYS A 242 0.90 -13.43 50.81
C LYS A 242 -0.01 -13.12 52.02
N GLY A 243 -1.26 -13.61 52.00
CA GLY A 243 -2.26 -13.28 53.01
C GLY A 243 -2.85 -11.87 52.83
N ARG A 244 -4.02 -11.62 53.42
CA ARG A 244 -4.53 -10.26 53.54
C ARG A 244 -3.59 -9.51 54.48
N ALA A 245 -2.80 -8.59 53.93
CA ALA A 245 -2.18 -7.57 54.77
C ALA A 245 -3.33 -6.81 55.43
N ALA A 246 -3.38 -6.89 56.76
CA ALA A 246 -4.31 -6.15 57.60
C ALA A 246 -4.07 -4.64 57.50
#